data_AF-A0A9P7ER22-F1
#
_entry.id   AF-A0A9P7ER22-F1
#
_cell.length_a   1.000
_cell.length_b   1.000
_cell.length_c   1.000
_cell.angle_alpha   90.00
_cell.angle_beta   90.00
_cell.angle_gamma   90.00
#
_symmetry.space_group_name_H-M   'P 1'
#
loop_
_entity.id
_entity.type
_entity.pdbx_description
1 polymer ?
#
loop_
_entity_poly.entity_id
_entity_poly.type
_entity_poly.pdbx_seq_one_letter_code
_entity_poly.pdbx_strand_id
1 'polypeptide(L)'
;FLIDALDCKTSAMSFFEKIRRLTNNAFPDTVPDRYRELMRVSRLWRDLKNRKWFGFGHDKEAPPSAGDLALFCPSCPQPGINMPLVW
;
A
#
# COMPACT_ATOMS: atom_id res chain seq x y z
N PHE A 1 -0.99 11.54 0.37
CA PHE A 1 -0.05 10.50 0.83
C PHE A 1 0.56 9.74 -0.34
N LEU A 2 -0.20 8.92 -1.08
CA LEU A 2 0.36 8.13 -2.20
C LEU A 2 0.89 8.99 -3.35
N ILE A 3 0.15 10.04 -3.75
CA ILE A 3 0.57 10.98 -4.80
C ILE A 3 1.82 11.76 -4.35
N ASP A 4 1.76 12.43 -3.19
CA ASP A 4 2.92 13.13 -2.61
C ASP A 4 4.16 12.23 -2.42
N ALA A 5 3.97 10.94 -2.14
CA ALA A 5 5.05 9.96 -2.02
C ALA A 5 5.61 9.54 -3.39
N LEU A 6 4.76 9.37 -4.41
CA LEU A 6 5.15 8.99 -5.76
C LEU A 6 5.85 10.12 -6.50
N ASP A 7 5.27 11.32 -6.46
CA ASP A 7 5.73 12.47 -7.26
C ASP A 7 6.92 13.17 -6.59
N CYS A 8 6.88 13.32 -5.26
CA CYS A 8 7.83 14.16 -4.53
C CYS A 8 8.75 13.37 -3.59
N LYS A 9 8.66 12.04 -3.55
CA LYS A 9 9.38 11.19 -2.58
C LYS A 9 9.19 11.64 -1.13
N THR A 10 8.03 12.23 -0.84
CA THR A 10 7.73 12.83 0.47
C THR A 10 7.72 11.75 1.54
N SER A 11 8.47 11.96 2.62
CA SER A 11 8.43 11.05 3.77
C SER A 11 7.04 11.04 4.41
N ALA A 12 6.67 9.93 5.04
CA ALA A 12 5.41 9.85 5.77
C ALA A 12 5.30 10.92 6.87
N MET A 13 6.42 11.25 7.51
CA MET A 13 6.48 12.29 8.55
C MET A 13 6.21 13.67 7.95
N SER A 14 6.82 14.00 6.82
CA SER A 14 6.59 15.28 6.11
C SER A 14 5.12 15.44 5.69
N PHE A 15 4.48 14.34 5.27
CA PHE A 15 3.04 14.35 4.97
C PHE A 15 2.19 14.56 6.24
N PHE A 16 2.58 13.96 7.36
CA PHE A 16 1.91 14.18 8.64
C PHE A 16 2.05 15.63 9.12
N GLU A 17 3.24 16.22 9.02
CA GLU A 17 3.47 17.63 9.33
C GLU A 17 2.61 18.57 8.48
N LYS A 18 2.41 18.24 7.20
CA LYS A 18 1.47 18.96 6.32
C LYS A 18 0.03 18.86 6.86
N ILE A 19 -0.43 17.68 7.28
CA ILE A 19 -1.76 17.52 7.88
C ILE A 19 -1.91 18.35 9.16
N ARG A 20 -0.88 18.35 10.05
CA ARG A 20 -0.89 19.16 11.28
C ARG A 20 -1.10 20.64 10.98
N ARG A 21 -0.31 21.18 10.04
CA ARG A 21 -0.41 22.59 9.61
C ARG A 21 -1.74 22.92 8.95
N LEU A 22 -2.33 21.99 8.21
CA LEU A 22 -3.66 22.17 7.61
C LEU A 22 -4.79 22.11 8.64
N THR A 23 -4.60 21.37 9.74
CA THR A 23 -5.59 21.22 10.81
C THR A 23 -5.58 22.43 11.75
N ASN A 24 -4.39 22.91 12.12
CA ASN A 24 -4.22 24.15 12.87
C ASN A 24 -2.94 24.84 12.37
N ASN A 25 -3.11 25.91 11.61
CA ASN A 25 -2.00 26.65 11.02
C ASN A 25 -1.31 27.58 12.05
N ALA A 26 -2.06 28.13 13.01
CA ALA A 26 -1.56 29.04 14.02
C ALA A 26 -0.70 28.31 15.07
N PHE A 27 -1.13 27.11 15.46
CA PHE A 27 -0.43 26.30 16.46
C PHE A 27 -0.39 24.81 16.03
N PRO A 28 0.40 24.43 15.01
CA PRO A 28 0.46 23.05 14.51
C PRO A 28 0.88 22.03 15.57
N ASP A 29 1.67 22.47 16.55
CA ASP A 29 2.16 21.62 17.63
C ASP A 29 1.07 21.18 18.61
N THR A 30 -0.06 21.90 18.66
CA THR A 30 -1.22 21.56 19.50
C THR A 30 -2.06 20.44 18.92
N VAL A 31 -1.87 20.11 17.63
CA VAL A 31 -2.58 19.00 16.98
C VAL A 31 -2.08 17.70 17.59
N PRO A 32 -2.98 16.82 18.09
CA PRO A 32 -2.58 15.53 18.66
C PRO A 32 -1.76 14.70 17.68
N ASP A 33 -0.73 14.02 18.17
CA ASP A 33 0.04 13.10 17.35
C ASP A 33 -0.82 11.89 16.95
N ARG A 34 -1.06 11.76 15.64
CA ARG A 34 -1.82 10.68 15.00
C ARG A 34 -0.99 9.97 13.94
N TYR A 35 0.34 10.09 14.00
CA TYR A 35 1.23 9.51 13.02
C TYR A 35 1.08 7.98 12.96
N ARG A 36 0.89 7.31 14.11
CA ARG A 36 0.72 5.86 14.19
C ARG A 36 -0.56 5.41 13.49
N GLU A 37 -1.64 6.14 13.67
CA GLU A 37 -2.94 5.91 13.03
C GLU A 37 -2.86 6.15 11.53
N LEU A 38 -2.22 7.24 11.09
CA LEU A 38 -1.96 7.50 9.68
C LEU A 38 -1.23 6.32 9.03
N MET A 39 -0.16 5.83 9.67
CA MET A 39 0.59 4.69 9.16
C MET A 39 -0.21 3.39 9.14
N ARG A 40 -1.07 3.16 10.15
CA ARG A 40 -1.97 1.99 10.19
C ARG A 40 -2.99 2.04 9.06
N VAL A 41 -3.69 3.16 8.89
CA VAL A 41 -4.71 3.35 7.84
C VAL A 41 -4.07 3.26 6.45
N SER A 42 -2.87 3.82 6.27
CA SER A 42 -2.12 3.72 5.01
C SER A 42 -1.82 2.26 4.62
N ARG A 43 -1.41 1.41 5.58
CA ARG A 43 -1.20 -0.02 5.33
C ARG A 43 -2.49 -0.75 5.00
N LEU A 44 -3.56 -0.51 5.77
CA LEU A 44 -4.87 -1.11 5.53
C LEU A 44 -5.41 -0.72 4.15
N TRP A 45 -5.29 0.54 3.77
CA TRP A 45 -5.68 1.03 2.45
C TRP A 45 -4.92 0.31 1.33
N ARG A 46 -3.60 0.15 1.45
CA ARG A 46 -2.78 -0.58 0.48
C ARG A 46 -3.21 -2.04 0.32
N ASP A 47 -3.51 -2.71 1.43
CA ASP A 47 -4.01 -4.09 1.42
C ASP A 47 -5.36 -4.19 0.72
N LEU A 48 -6.32 -3.32 1.07
CA LEU A 48 -7.63 -3.26 0.41
C LEU A 48 -7.53 -2.98 -1.09
N LYS A 49 -6.61 -2.09 -1.49
CA LYS A 49 -6.35 -1.78 -2.89
C LYS A 49 -5.76 -2.97 -3.64
N ASN A 50 -4.83 -3.70 -3.03
CA ASN A 50 -4.29 -4.94 -3.61
C ASN A 50 -5.38 -6.00 -3.75
N ARG A 51 -6.13 -6.29 -2.68
CA ARG A 51 -7.25 -7.25 -2.73
C ARG A 51 -8.25 -6.91 -3.82
N LYS A 52 -8.65 -5.64 -3.93
CA LYS A 52 -9.54 -5.17 -5.00
C LYS A 52 -8.95 -5.43 -6.39
N TRP A 53 -7.65 -5.18 -6.59
CA TRP A 53 -6.99 -5.39 -7.88
C TRP A 53 -6.97 -6.87 -8.28
N PHE A 54 -6.77 -7.78 -7.33
CA PHE A 54 -6.73 -9.24 -7.56
C PHE A 54 -8.10 -9.94 -7.41
N GLY A 55 -9.20 -9.18 -7.31
CA GLY A 55 -10.57 -9.74 -7.26
C GLY A 55 -11.01 -10.32 -5.90
N PHE A 56 -10.27 -10.06 -4.82
CA PHE A 56 -10.59 -10.51 -3.45
C PHE A 56 -11.53 -9.54 -2.69
N GLY A 57 -12.45 -8.87 -3.39
CA GLY A 57 -13.33 -7.85 -2.81
C GLY A 57 -14.83 -8.13 -2.86
N HIS A 58 -15.28 -9.14 -3.60
CA HIS A 58 -16.70 -9.43 -3.84
C HIS A 58 -17.10 -10.83 -3.37
N ASP A 59 -16.59 -11.90 -4.02
CA ASP A 59 -17.11 -13.27 -3.85
C ASP A 59 -16.21 -14.21 -3.04
N LYS A 60 -15.01 -13.77 -2.67
CA LYS A 60 -14.06 -14.56 -1.89
C LYS A 60 -13.97 -13.98 -0.48
N GLU A 61 -14.81 -14.47 0.43
CA GLU A 61 -14.56 -14.31 1.88
C GLU A 61 -13.26 -15.04 2.29
N ALA A 62 -12.78 -15.96 1.44
CA ALA A 62 -11.52 -16.63 1.63
C ALA A 62 -10.33 -15.64 1.54
N PRO A 63 -9.42 -15.65 2.53
CA PRO A 63 -8.21 -14.86 2.45
C PRO A 63 -7.34 -15.33 1.26
N PRO A 64 -6.60 -14.41 0.61
CA PRO A 64 -5.67 -14.78 -0.45
C PRO A 64 -4.61 -15.75 0.07
N SER A 65 -4.32 -16.78 -0.71
CA SER A 65 -3.24 -17.73 -0.48
C SER A 65 -1.87 -17.12 -0.85
N ALA A 66 -0.80 -17.86 -0.58
CA ALA A 66 0.55 -17.47 -0.98
C ALA A 66 0.64 -17.30 -2.51
N GLY A 67 0.99 -16.10 -2.95
CA GLY A 67 1.12 -15.76 -4.38
C GLY A 67 -0.14 -15.18 -5.02
N ASP A 68 -1.30 -15.25 -4.38
CA ASP A 68 -2.58 -14.81 -4.98
C ASP A 68 -2.68 -13.30 -5.22
N LEU A 69 -1.88 -12.50 -4.49
CA LEU A 69 -1.75 -11.05 -4.66
C LEU A 69 -0.45 -10.65 -5.37
N ALA A 70 0.29 -11.60 -5.94
CA ALA A 70 1.51 -11.32 -6.68
C ALA A 70 1.19 -11.06 -8.16
N LEU A 71 1.86 -10.08 -8.75
CA LEU A 71 1.82 -9.89 -10.20
C LEU A 71 2.58 -11.03 -10.87
N PHE A 72 2.05 -11.52 -11.99
CA PHE A 72 2.77 -12.46 -12.83
C PHE A 72 4.07 -11.80 -13.34
N CYS A 73 5.21 -12.40 -13.03
CA CYS A 73 6.51 -11.93 -13.49
C CYS A 73 6.99 -12.82 -14.65
N PRO A 74 7.04 -12.29 -15.89
CA PRO A 74 7.46 -13.08 -17.06
C PRO A 74 8.95 -13.48 -17.01
N SER A 75 9.76 -12.78 -16.22
CA SER A 75 11.18 -13.07 -16.05
C SER A 75 11.47 -14.09 -14.95
N CYS A 76 10.51 -14.36 -14.05
CA CYS A 76 10.69 -15.40 -13.04
C CYS A 76 10.65 -16.78 -13.71
N PRO A 77 11.44 -17.77 -13.24
CA PRO A 77 11.36 -19.14 -13.75
C PRO A 77 9.96 -19.72 -13.52
N GLN A 78 9.27 -20.08 -14.60
CA GLN A 78 7.92 -20.67 -14.62
C GLN A 78 7.98 -22.01 -15.39
N PRO A 79 8.21 -23.14 -14.71
CA PRO A 79 8.28 -24.46 -15.34
C PRO A 79 7.04 -24.74 -16.20
N GLY A 80 7.27 -25.10 -17.47
CA GLY A 80 6.21 -25.34 -18.45
C GLY A 80 5.62 -24.10 -19.11
N ILE A 81 6.01 -22.88 -18.70
CA ILE A 81 5.59 -21.62 -19.35
C ILE A 81 6.77 -21.01 -20.12
N ASN A 82 7.85 -20.65 -19.41
CA ASN A 82 9.01 -19.98 -19.99
C ASN A 82 10.32 -20.77 -19.82
N MET A 83 10.27 -21.95 -19.23
CA MET A 83 11.38 -22.89 -19.11
C MET A 83 10.88 -24.35 -19.18
N PRO A 84 11.72 -25.32 -19.57
CA PRO A 84 11.36 -26.75 -19.56
C PRO A 84 10.95 -27.22 -18.16
N LEU A 85 10.00 -28.19 -18.08
CA LEU A 85 9.49 -28.75 -16.82
C LEU A 85 10.55 -29.56 -16.05
N VAL A 86 11.47 -30.17 -16.78
CA VAL A 86 12.59 -30.94 -16.26
C VAL A 86 13.82 -30.34 -16.90
N TRP A 87 14.82 -30.03 -16.08
CA TRP A 87 16.09 -29.53 -16.56
C TRP A 87 17.02 -30.69 -16.90
#